data_AF-A0A0S2DEP3-F1
#
_entry.id   AF-A0A0S2DEP3-F1
#
_cell.length_a   1.000
_cell.length_b   1.000
_cell.length_c   1.000
_cell.angle_alpha   90.00
_cell.angle_beta   90.00
_cell.angle_gamma   90.00
#
_symmetry.space_group_name_H-M   'P 1'
#
loop_
_entity.id
_entity.type
_entity.pdbx_description
1 polymer ?
#
loop_
_entity_poly.entity_id
_entity_poly.type
_entity_poly.pdbx_seq_one_letter_code
_entity_poly.pdbx_strand_id
1 'polypeptide(L)'
;MQRNHRHRALRRAAVAALILAGCVFSLSSLALPVPPPNGGGWLIYTYYAKNESGQDVVVGMRYQGGCPGPQPHNSGVTTPRFTYQYVSCGQN
;
A
#
# COMPACT_ATOMS: atom_id res chain seq x y z
N MET A 1 -37.77 41.28 -6.05
CA MET A 1 -36.37 40.93 -6.40
C MET A 1 -35.87 39.77 -5.51
N GLN A 2 -36.24 38.51 -5.76
CA GLN A 2 -36.01 37.39 -4.81
C GLN A 2 -35.50 36.09 -5.47
N ARG A 3 -34.87 36.19 -6.66
CA ARG A 3 -34.30 35.04 -7.38
C ARG A 3 -32.78 34.87 -7.23
N ASN A 4 -32.05 35.90 -6.79
CA ASN A 4 -30.58 35.91 -6.80
C ASN A 4 -29.89 35.24 -5.59
N HIS A 5 -30.59 35.06 -4.46
CA HIS A 5 -29.97 34.46 -3.27
C HIS A 5 -29.91 32.93 -3.31
N ARG A 6 -30.85 32.25 -3.98
CA ARG A 6 -30.92 30.78 -4.02
C ARG A 6 -29.79 30.15 -4.85
N HIS A 7 -29.36 30.81 -5.93
CA HIS A 7 -28.27 30.30 -6.79
C HIS A 7 -26.89 30.32 -6.11
N ARG A 8 -26.65 31.23 -5.16
CA ARG A 8 -25.35 31.31 -4.44
C ARG A 8 -25.21 30.22 -3.37
N ALA A 9 -26.31 29.86 -2.71
CA ALA A 9 -26.32 28.79 -1.70
C ALA A 9 -26.06 27.41 -2.32
N LEU A 10 -26.70 27.12 -3.46
CA LEU A 10 -26.52 25.84 -4.19
C LEU A 10 -25.09 25.64 -4.71
N ARG A 11 -24.45 26.71 -5.19
CA ARG A 11 -23.04 26.65 -5.64
C ARG A 11 -22.07 26.34 -4.50
N ARG A 12 -22.32 26.86 -3.29
CA ARG A 12 -21.48 26.59 -2.11
C ARG A 12 -21.64 25.16 -1.60
N ALA A 13 -22.85 24.61 -1.63
CA ALA A 13 -23.11 23.22 -1.28
C ALA A 13 -22.45 22.22 -2.25
N ALA A 14 -22.47 22.52 -3.55
CA ALA A 14 -21.82 21.68 -4.56
C ALA A 14 -20.29 21.65 -4.42
N VAL A 15 -19.66 22.79 -4.09
CA VAL A 15 -18.22 22.88 -3.84
C VAL A 15 -17.84 22.12 -2.57
N ALA A 16 -18.63 22.22 -1.50
CA ALA A 16 -18.41 21.46 -0.27
C ALA A 16 -18.52 19.93 -0.50
N ALA A 17 -19.46 19.49 -1.33
CA ALA A 17 -19.60 18.07 -1.67
C ALA A 17 -18.41 17.54 -2.50
N LEU A 18 -17.87 18.35 -3.42
CA LEU A 18 -16.67 18.00 -4.19
C LEU A 18 -15.40 17.89 -3.31
N ILE A 19 -15.27 18.77 -2.31
CA ILE A 19 -14.14 18.73 -1.36
C ILE A 19 -14.22 17.46 -0.49
N LEU A 20 -15.42 17.13 0.00
CA LEU A 20 -15.62 15.92 0.82
C LEU A 20 -15.34 14.63 0.04
N ALA A 21 -15.72 14.56 -1.24
CA ALA A 21 -15.42 13.40 -2.09
C ALA A 21 -13.92 13.25 -2.40
N GLY A 22 -13.17 14.36 -2.51
CA GLY A 22 -11.72 14.33 -2.73
C GLY A 22 -10.92 13.82 -1.53
N CYS A 23 -11.41 14.02 -0.31
CA CYS A 23 -10.71 13.60 0.91
C CYS A 23 -10.73 12.07 1.15
N VAL A 24 -11.72 11.34 0.63
CA VAL A 24 -11.85 9.89 0.87
C VAL A 24 -10.93 9.06 -0.03
N PHE A 25 -10.61 9.55 -1.23
CA PHE A 25 -9.78 8.81 -2.19
C PHE A 25 -8.28 8.78 -1.86
N SER A 26 -7.79 9.75 -1.07
CA SER A 26 -6.35 9.90 -0.81
C SER A 26 -5.78 8.99 0.31
N LEU A 27 -6.64 8.27 1.03
CA LEU A 27 -6.20 7.38 2.13
C LEU A 27 -5.94 5.94 1.69
N SER A 28 -6.10 5.61 0.41
CA SER A 28 -5.69 4.31 -0.15
C SER A 28 -4.19 4.24 -0.45
N SER A 29 -3.37 5.02 0.28
CA SER A 29 -1.93 4.79 0.29
C SER A 29 -1.72 3.43 0.92
N LEU A 30 -1.31 2.45 0.10
CA LEU A 30 -0.86 1.14 0.56
C LEU A 30 0.19 1.34 1.65
N ALA A 31 -0.26 1.30 2.91
CA ALA A 31 0.62 1.23 4.05
C ALA A 31 1.23 -0.17 4.00
N LEU A 32 2.36 -0.29 3.29
CA LEU A 32 3.25 -1.43 3.43
C LEU A 32 3.53 -1.57 4.94
N PRO A 33 3.36 -2.77 5.52
CA PRO A 33 3.58 -2.98 6.94
C PRO A 33 4.93 -2.42 7.36
N VAL A 34 4.91 -1.51 8.32
CA VAL A 34 6.14 -0.89 8.84
C VAL A 34 6.98 -2.03 9.45
N PRO A 35 8.24 -2.21 9.03
CA PRO A 35 9.09 -3.25 9.62
C PRO A 35 9.20 -3.00 11.13
N PRO A 36 9.17 -4.07 11.96
CA PRO A 36 9.17 -3.90 13.40
C PRO A 36 10.39 -3.10 13.85
N PRO A 37 10.21 -2.14 14.78
CA PRO A 37 11.18 -1.08 15.09
C PRO A 37 12.51 -1.59 15.69
N ASN A 38 12.61 -2.88 16.02
CA ASN A 38 13.68 -3.40 16.87
C ASN A 38 14.77 -4.19 16.11
N GLY A 39 14.79 -4.17 14.77
CA GLY A 39 15.87 -4.82 13.99
C GLY A 39 16.07 -6.30 14.33
N GLY A 40 15.00 -6.98 14.74
CA GLY A 40 15.03 -8.35 15.27
C GLY A 40 14.54 -9.40 14.27
N GLY A 41 14.50 -9.07 12.98
CA GLY A 41 13.96 -9.96 11.96
C GLY A 41 13.91 -9.36 10.56
N TRP A 42 13.52 -10.20 9.61
CA TRP A 42 13.25 -9.85 8.24
C TRP A 42 11.76 -9.81 7.99
N LEU A 43 11.29 -8.71 7.41
CA LEU A 43 10.00 -8.61 6.75
C LEU A 43 10.19 -8.98 5.27
N ILE A 44 9.68 -10.15 4.90
CA ILE A 44 9.78 -10.73 3.57
C ILE A 44 8.50 -10.39 2.81
N TYR A 45 8.64 -9.69 1.69
CA TYR A 45 7.57 -9.38 0.77
C TYR A 45 7.69 -10.27 -0.46
N THR A 46 6.67 -11.08 -0.72
CA THR A 46 6.58 -11.95 -1.91
C THR A 46 5.56 -11.37 -2.86
N TYR A 47 5.98 -11.06 -4.08
CA TYR A 47 5.16 -10.44 -5.12
C TYR A 47 4.66 -11.48 -6.12
N TYR A 48 3.39 -11.35 -6.50
CA TYR A 48 2.71 -12.27 -7.40
C TYR A 48 2.21 -11.55 -8.66
N ALA A 49 2.18 -12.28 -9.76
CA ALA A 49 1.47 -11.90 -10.97
C ALA A 49 0.69 -13.10 -11.51
N LYS A 50 -0.29 -12.84 -12.38
CA LYS A 50 -1.00 -13.90 -13.10
C LYS A 50 -0.16 -14.36 -14.28
N ASN A 51 0.02 -15.67 -14.43
CA ASN A 51 0.53 -16.25 -15.67
C ASN A 51 -0.57 -16.29 -16.75
N GLU A 52 -0.24 -16.77 -17.94
CA GLU A 52 -1.17 -16.90 -19.08
C GLU A 52 -2.39 -17.78 -18.76
N SER A 53 -2.25 -18.71 -17.80
CA SER A 53 -3.32 -19.60 -17.33
C SER A 53 -4.14 -19.01 -16.17
N GLY A 54 -3.87 -17.77 -15.75
CA GLY A 54 -4.59 -17.11 -14.65
C GLY A 54 -4.21 -17.57 -13.24
N GLN A 55 -3.09 -18.28 -13.08
CA GLN A 55 -2.56 -18.71 -11.78
C GLN A 55 -1.60 -17.66 -11.21
N ASP A 56 -1.61 -17.48 -9.88
CA ASP A 56 -0.65 -16.61 -9.22
C ASP A 56 0.73 -17.29 -9.17
N VAL A 57 1.71 -16.63 -9.77
CA VAL A 57 3.11 -17.06 -9.75
C VAL A 57 3.96 -16.00 -9.07
N VAL A 58 4.99 -16.44 -8.34
CA VAL A 58 5.93 -15.52 -7.69
C VAL A 58 6.80 -14.86 -8.75
N VAL A 59 6.82 -13.52 -8.75
CA VAL A 59 7.58 -12.71 -9.72
C VAL A 59 8.63 -11.81 -9.08
N GLY A 60 8.67 -11.73 -7.75
CA GLY A 60 9.69 -10.97 -7.04
C GLY A 60 9.64 -11.16 -5.53
N MET A 61 10.74 -10.84 -4.88
CA MET A 61 10.87 -10.86 -3.43
C MET A 61 11.68 -9.65 -2.94
N ARG A 62 11.21 -9.01 -1.86
CA ARG A 62 11.93 -7.92 -1.18
C ARG A 62 12.05 -8.19 0.31
N TYR A 63 13.17 -7.82 0.89
CA TYR A 63 13.48 -8.02 2.29
C TYR A 63 13.72 -6.67 2.94
N GLN A 64 12.97 -6.37 4.00
CA GLN A 64 13.16 -5.18 4.83
C GLN A 64 13.44 -5.60 6.28
N GLY A 65 14.20 -4.80 7.01
CA GLY A 65 14.63 -5.12 8.36
C GLY A 65 16.11 -5.45 8.43
N GLY A 66 16.50 -6.24 9.42
CA GLY A 66 17.89 -6.57 9.67
C GLY A 66 18.01 -7.73 10.65
N CYS A 67 18.93 -8.65 10.34
CA CYS A 67 19.45 -9.64 11.27
C CYS A 67 20.98 -9.62 11.21
N PRO A 68 21.68 -10.08 12.26
CA PRO A 68 23.11 -10.32 12.18
C PRO A 68 23.44 -11.29 11.05
N GLY A 69 24.31 -10.89 10.12
CA GLY A 69 24.73 -11.71 8.98
C GLY A 69 24.39 -11.10 7.61
N PRO A 70 24.54 -11.87 6.53
CA PRO A 70 24.30 -11.39 5.17
C PRO A 70 22.81 -11.11 4.94
N GLN A 71 22.51 -9.96 4.35
CA GLN A 71 21.15 -9.61 3.95
C GLN A 71 20.68 -10.50 2.79
N PRO A 72 19.45 -11.04 2.83
CA PRO A 72 18.88 -11.79 1.72
C PRO A 72 18.77 -10.92 0.45
N HIS A 73 18.98 -11.55 -0.71
CA HIS A 73 18.99 -10.85 -1.98
C HIS A 73 17.57 -10.50 -2.45
N ASN A 74 17.33 -9.21 -2.72
CA ASN A 74 16.10 -8.74 -3.35
C ASN A 74 16.06 -9.15 -4.83
N SER A 75 14.97 -9.77 -5.29
CA SER A 75 14.87 -10.32 -6.65
C SER A 75 13.57 -9.93 -7.36
N GLY A 76 13.60 -9.98 -8.69
CA GLY A 76 12.41 -9.86 -9.55
C GLY A 76 11.74 -8.48 -9.54
N VAL A 77 10.44 -8.48 -9.78
CA VAL A 77 9.60 -7.28 -9.99
C VAL A 77 8.64 -7.07 -8.83
N THR A 78 8.40 -5.80 -8.48
CA THR A 78 7.41 -5.39 -7.46
C THR A 78 6.05 -5.24 -8.14
N THR A 79 5.02 -5.87 -7.60
CA THR A 79 3.63 -5.78 -8.10
C THR A 79 2.68 -5.32 -6.99
N PRO A 80 1.45 -4.84 -7.32
CA PRO A 80 0.47 -4.50 -6.29
C PRO A 80 -0.09 -5.71 -5.53
N ARG A 81 0.08 -6.94 -6.06
CA ARG A 81 -0.31 -8.17 -5.39
C ARG A 81 0.87 -8.80 -4.68
N PHE A 82 0.88 -8.72 -3.35
CA PHE A 82 1.93 -9.29 -2.54
C PHE A 82 1.39 -9.90 -1.25
N THR A 83 2.19 -10.80 -0.67
CA THR A 83 2.05 -11.24 0.73
C THR A 83 3.28 -10.78 1.48
N TYR A 84 3.16 -10.63 2.80
CA TYR A 84 4.32 -10.37 3.65
C TYR A 84 4.38 -11.39 4.78
N GLN A 85 5.60 -11.73 5.19
CA GLN A 85 5.87 -12.59 6.33
C GLN A 85 6.98 -11.97 7.16
N TYR A 86 6.80 -11.95 8.48
CA TYR A 86 7.88 -11.59 9.39
C TYR A 86 8.58 -12.86 9.89
N VAL A 87 9.91 -12.85 9.85
CA VAL A 87 10.77 -13.92 10.36
C VAL A 87 11.74 -13.31 11.35
N SER A 88 11.67 -13.74 12.61
CA SER A 88 12.60 -13.30 13.65
C SER A 88 14.01 -13.85 13.40
N CYS A 89 15.04 -13.10 13.78
CA CYS A 89 16.40 -13.58 13.68
C CYS A 89 16.60 -14.88 14.49
N GLY A 90 17.23 -15.88 13.89
CA GLY A 90 17.52 -17.16 14.54
C GLY A 90 16.39 -18.19 14.47
N GLN A 91 15.26 -17.88 13.82
CA GLN A 91 14.28 -18.90 13.40
C GLN A 91 14.56 -19.30 11.95
N ASN A 92 15.10 -20.52 11.77
CA ASN A 92 15.21 -21.23 10.50
C ASN A 92 14.11 -22.28 10.41
#